data_AF-A0AAN7D394-F1
#
_entry.id   AF-A0AAN7D394-F1
#
_cell.length_a   1.000
_cell.length_b   1.000
_cell.length_c   1.000
_cell.angle_alpha   90.00
_cell.angle_beta   90.00
_cell.angle_gamma   90.00
#
_symmetry.space_group_name_H-M   'P 1'
#
loop_
_entity.id
_entity.type
_entity.pdbx_description
1 polymer ?
#
loop_
_entity_poly.entity_id
_entity_poly.type
_entity_poly.pdbx_seq_one_letter_code
_entity_poly.pdbx_strand_id
1 'polypeptide(L)'
;MRPFSFLIGALALVSGVMAADVQKSVLVTYPPETPDSVVSQAKQAVVDAGGVITHEYTLIKGFAAKVGEKVLDSVSALGKEYQVLVEEDQEVTTGGGRVGL
;
A
#
# COMPACT_ATOMS: atom_id res chain seq x y z
N MET A 1 -37.46 -22.93 38.34
CA MET A 1 -37.31 -22.07 37.15
C MET A 1 -35.83 -21.94 36.87
N ARG A 2 -35.35 -22.40 35.70
CA ARG A 2 -33.92 -22.55 35.38
C ARG A 2 -33.39 -21.22 34.78
N PRO A 3 -32.50 -20.47 35.45
CA PRO A 3 -31.97 -19.21 34.93
C PRO A 3 -30.73 -19.45 34.06
N PHE A 4 -30.76 -20.45 33.17
CA PHE A 4 -29.58 -20.82 32.37
C PHE A 4 -29.78 -20.59 30.86
N SER A 5 -30.96 -20.13 30.43
CA SER A 5 -31.28 -19.92 29.01
C SER A 5 -30.82 -18.58 28.43
N PHE A 6 -30.20 -17.69 29.21
CA PHE A 6 -29.82 -16.36 28.74
C PHE A 6 -28.35 -16.20 28.30
N LEU A 7 -27.49 -17.19 28.52
CA LEU A 7 -26.04 -17.01 28.26
C LEU A 7 -25.59 -17.38 26.82
N ILE A 8 -26.43 -18.03 26.00
CA ILE A 8 -26.05 -18.52 24.67
C ILE A 8 -26.34 -17.50 23.55
N GLY A 9 -27.18 -16.48 23.80
CA GLY A 9 -27.57 -15.50 22.78
C GLY A 9 -26.60 -14.32 22.58
N ALA A 10 -25.66 -14.08 23.49
CA ALA A 10 -24.86 -12.85 23.51
C ALA A 10 -23.50 -12.95 22.79
N LEU A 11 -23.10 -14.12 22.29
CA LEU A 11 -21.78 -14.31 21.63
C LEU A 11 -21.83 -14.12 20.10
N ALA A 12 -22.95 -13.70 19.53
CA ALA A 12 -23.09 -13.45 18.08
C ALA A 12 -22.61 -12.05 17.63
N LEU A 13 -21.82 -11.34 18.46
CA LEU A 13 -21.32 -10.01 18.14
C LEU A 13 -19.85 -10.07 17.77
N VAL A 14 -19.54 -9.58 16.56
CA VAL A 14 -18.19 -9.28 16.05
C VAL A 14 -17.43 -10.49 15.50
N SER A 15 -17.95 -11.11 14.44
CA SER A 15 -17.09 -11.51 13.32
C SER A 15 -16.94 -10.32 12.38
N GLY A 16 -16.42 -9.21 12.92
CA GLY A 16 -15.92 -8.11 12.10
C GLY A 16 -14.67 -8.62 11.41
N VAL A 17 -14.83 -9.14 10.20
CA VAL A 17 -13.71 -9.38 9.29
C VAL A 17 -13.03 -8.03 9.14
N MET A 18 -11.93 -7.82 9.87
CA MET A 18 -10.93 -6.84 9.49
C MET A 18 -10.48 -7.34 8.12
N ALA A 19 -11.04 -6.76 7.06
CA ALA A 19 -10.51 -6.93 5.73
C ALA A 19 -9.07 -6.43 5.85
N ALA A 20 -8.12 -7.36 5.91
CA ALA A 20 -6.72 -7.01 5.78
C ALA A 20 -6.63 -6.29 4.43
N ASP A 21 -6.49 -4.96 4.47
CA ASP A 21 -6.39 -4.15 3.28
C ASP A 21 -5.23 -4.74 2.47
N VAL A 22 -5.53 -5.25 1.28
CA VAL A 22 -4.51 -5.89 0.44
C VAL A 22 -3.52 -4.79 0.07
N GLN A 23 -2.35 -4.83 0.71
CA GLN A 23 -1.29 -3.86 0.46
C GLN A 23 -0.53 -4.27 -0.80
N LYS A 24 -0.31 -3.29 -1.67
CA LYS A 24 0.52 -3.41 -2.87
C LYS A 24 1.90 -2.83 -2.59
N SER A 25 2.93 -3.47 -3.12
CA SER A 25 4.28 -2.89 -3.18
C SER A 25 4.35 -2.06 -4.45
N VAL A 26 4.71 -0.79 -4.32
CA VAL A 26 4.75 0.15 -5.44
C VAL A 26 6.04 0.95 -5.47
N LEU A 27 6.44 1.31 -6.68
CA LEU A 27 7.48 2.29 -6.97
C LEU A 27 6.79 3.58 -7.45
N VAL A 28 7.07 4.69 -6.75
CA VAL A 28 6.59 6.02 -7.12
C VAL A 28 7.78 6.83 -7.63
N THR A 29 7.69 7.26 -8.90
CA THR A 29 8.74 8.01 -9.58
C THR A 29 8.22 9.35 -10.07
N TYR A 30 9.03 10.39 -9.88
CA TYR A 30 8.76 11.76 -10.31
C TYR A 30 9.84 12.25 -11.28
N PRO A 31 9.51 13.19 -12.17
CA PRO A 31 10.50 13.94 -12.94
C PRO A 31 11.50 14.68 -12.02
N PRO A 32 12.77 14.82 -12.43
CA PRO A 32 13.82 15.46 -11.62
C PRO A 32 13.48 16.88 -11.14
N GLU A 33 12.74 17.63 -11.95
CA GLU A 33 12.30 19.01 -11.69
C GLU A 33 11.18 19.12 -10.64
N THR A 34 10.59 18.01 -10.21
CA THR A 34 9.52 18.00 -9.20
C THR A 34 10.04 18.57 -7.88
N PRO A 35 9.38 19.56 -7.26
CA PRO A 35 9.81 20.10 -5.97
C PRO A 35 9.84 19.04 -4.87
N ASP A 36 10.84 19.10 -3.99
CA ASP A 36 10.99 18.13 -2.90
C ASP A 36 9.83 18.15 -1.90
N SER A 37 9.14 19.29 -1.80
CA SER A 37 7.91 19.43 -1.00
C SER A 37 6.79 18.52 -1.49
N VAL A 38 6.65 18.33 -2.81
CA VAL A 38 5.62 17.48 -3.40
C VAL A 38 5.91 16.01 -3.12
N VAL A 39 7.18 15.59 -3.29
CA VAL A 39 7.61 14.23 -2.97
C VAL A 39 7.42 13.95 -1.48
N SER A 40 7.75 14.91 -0.62
CA SER A 40 7.55 14.80 0.82
C SER A 40 6.08 14.71 1.20
N GLN A 41 5.22 15.50 0.56
CA GLN A 41 3.77 15.44 0.74
C GLN A 41 3.20 14.10 0.31
N ALA A 42 3.67 13.53 -0.80
CA ALA A 42 3.25 12.21 -1.25
C ALA A 42 3.67 11.10 -0.27
N LYS A 43 4.90 11.15 0.26
CA LYS A 43 5.35 10.23 1.32
C LYS A 43 4.47 10.36 2.56
N GLN A 44 4.14 11.58 2.97
CA GLN A 44 3.27 11.81 4.12
C GLN A 44 1.86 11.25 3.89
N ALA A 45 1.27 11.46 2.70
CA ALA A 45 -0.03 10.90 2.35
C ALA A 45 -0.04 9.37 2.40
N VAL A 46 1.05 8.71 2.01
CA VAL A 46 1.20 7.25 2.14
C VAL A 46 1.21 6.82 3.60
N VAL A 47 1.96 7.53 4.47
CA VAL A 47 2.03 7.22 5.91
C VAL A 47 0.70 7.48 6.61
N ASP A 48 0.05 8.61 6.31
CA ASP A 48 -1.26 8.99 6.88
C ASP A 48 -2.36 7.98 6.53
N ALA A 49 -2.24 7.35 5.36
CA ALA A 49 -3.14 6.29 4.92
C ALA A 49 -2.80 4.89 5.48
N GLY A 50 -1.86 4.80 6.42
CA GLY A 50 -1.43 3.54 7.05
C GLY A 50 -0.48 2.70 6.18
N GLY A 51 0.07 3.28 5.12
CA GLY A 51 1.13 2.68 4.32
C GLY A 51 2.51 2.85 4.96
N VAL A 52 3.51 2.20 4.38
CA VAL A 52 4.90 2.20 4.85
C VAL A 52 5.83 2.49 3.69
N ILE A 53 6.71 3.48 3.86
CA ILE A 53 7.81 3.72 2.92
C ILE A 53 8.87 2.64 3.14
N THR A 54 9.16 1.85 2.10
CA THR A 54 10.12 0.73 2.17
C THR A 54 11.52 1.14 1.75
N HIS A 55 11.63 2.11 0.83
CA HIS A 55 12.91 2.60 0.35
C HIS A 55 12.80 4.03 -0.19
N GLU A 56 13.86 4.82 -0.02
CA GLU A 56 14.00 6.13 -0.65
C GLU A 56 15.20 6.10 -1.60
N TYR A 57 15.00 6.52 -2.83
CA TYR A 57 16.05 6.48 -3.85
C TYR A 57 16.83 7.79 -3.86
N THR A 58 18.15 7.69 -3.98
CA THR A 58 19.05 8.85 -4.16
C THR A 58 19.37 9.12 -5.62
N LEU A 59 19.26 8.10 -6.49
CA LEU A 59 19.59 8.20 -7.92
C LEU A 59 18.43 8.74 -8.77
N ILE A 60 17.19 8.41 -8.37
CA ILE A 60 15.96 8.88 -9.01
C ILE A 60 15.13 9.65 -7.98
N LYS A 61 14.33 10.60 -8.44
CA LYS A 61 13.40 11.30 -7.57
C LYS A 61 12.16 10.41 -7.36
N GLY A 62 12.20 9.59 -6.31
CA GLY A 62 11.15 8.62 -6.06
C GLY A 62 11.34 7.84 -4.77
N PHE A 63 10.36 7.01 -4.44
CA PHE A 63 10.38 6.13 -3.28
C PHE A 63 9.57 4.86 -3.54
N ALA A 64 9.91 3.79 -2.82
CA ALA A 64 9.13 2.57 -2.79
C ALA A 64 8.26 2.54 -1.53
N ALA A 65 7.06 2.00 -1.64
CA ALA A 65 6.12 1.93 -0.53
C ALA A 65 5.25 0.67 -0.59
N LYS A 66 4.75 0.26 0.58
CA LYS A 66 3.62 -0.67 0.72
C LYS A 66 2.40 0.10 1.15
N VAL A 67 1.34 0.04 0.36
CA VAL A 67 0.13 0.84 0.61
C VAL A 67 -1.11 0.10 0.12
N GLY A 68 -2.25 0.33 0.78
CA GLY A 68 -3.53 -0.23 0.33
C GLY A 68 -3.91 0.28 -1.05
N GLU A 69 -4.51 -0.56 -1.87
CA GLU A 69 -4.87 -0.27 -3.27
C GLU A 69 -5.68 1.03 -3.42
N LYS A 70 -6.61 1.29 -2.49
CA LYS A 70 -7.46 2.49 -2.47
C LYS A 70 -6.69 3.81 -2.32
N VAL A 71 -5.47 3.74 -1.78
CA VAL A 71 -4.62 4.93 -1.55
C VAL A 71 -3.84 5.27 -2.81
N LEU A 72 -3.58 4.30 -3.69
CA LEU A 72 -2.85 4.51 -4.95
C LEU A 72 -3.54 5.53 -5.85
N ASP A 73 -4.86 5.53 -5.89
CA ASP A 73 -5.65 6.53 -6.62
C ASP A 73 -5.40 7.94 -6.10
N SER A 74 -5.28 8.10 -4.77
CA SER A 74 -5.02 9.40 -4.14
C SER A 74 -3.60 9.90 -4.41
N VAL A 75 -2.60 9.02 -4.30
CA VAL A 75 -1.20 9.35 -4.62
C VAL A 75 -1.05 9.72 -6.10
N SER A 76 -1.70 8.96 -6.99
CA SER A 76 -1.71 9.24 -8.43
C SER A 76 -2.38 10.58 -8.75
N ALA A 77 -3.48 10.92 -8.07
CA ALA A 77 -4.16 12.20 -8.23
C ALA A 77 -3.28 13.38 -7.78
N LEU A 78 -2.61 13.25 -6.62
CA LEU A 78 -1.73 14.30 -6.06
C LEU A 78 -0.52 14.58 -6.97
N GLY A 79 0.03 13.54 -7.60
CA GLY A 79 1.19 13.67 -8.48
C GLY A 79 0.86 13.92 -9.95
N LYS A 80 -0.42 14.01 -10.34
CA LYS A 80 -0.83 14.14 -11.75
C LYS A 80 -0.26 15.39 -12.42
N GLU A 81 -0.19 16.50 -11.69
CA GLU A 81 0.41 17.76 -12.17
C GLU A 81 1.91 17.62 -12.45
N TYR A 82 2.56 16.67 -11.76
CA TYR A 82 4.00 16.41 -11.85
C TYR A 82 4.31 15.15 -12.66
N GLN A 83 3.37 14.64 -13.46
CA GLN A 83 3.56 13.44 -14.28
C GLN A 83 4.11 12.26 -13.47
N VAL A 84 3.58 12.05 -12.26
CA VAL A 84 3.98 10.94 -11.39
C VAL A 84 3.74 9.60 -12.09
N LEU A 85 4.69 8.69 -11.95
CA LEU A 85 4.59 7.32 -12.43
C LEU A 85 4.53 6.40 -11.21
N VAL A 86 3.44 5.64 -11.11
CA VAL A 86 3.21 4.67 -10.03
C VAL A 86 3.17 3.29 -10.66
N GLU A 87 4.12 2.44 -10.30
CA GLU A 87 4.26 1.07 -10.82
C GLU A 87 4.10 0.06 -9.69
N GLU A 88 3.35 -1.01 -9.90
CA GLU A 88 3.37 -2.16 -8.99
C GLU A 88 4.70 -2.89 -9.14
N ASP A 89 5.34 -3.16 -8.00
CA ASP A 89 6.61 -3.88 -7.95
C ASP A 89 6.41 -5.33 -8.41
N GLN A 90 7.31 -5.84 -9.23
CA GLN A 90 7.19 -7.15 -9.87
C GLN A 90 8.41 -8.03 -9.59
N GLU A 91 8.17 -9.32 -9.40
CA GLU A 91 9.24 -10.30 -9.28
C GLU A 91 9.92 -10.51 -10.63
N VAL A 92 11.26 -10.45 -10.62
CA VAL A 92 12.09 -10.77 -11.78
C VAL A 92 12.71 -12.14 -11.57
N THR A 93 12.57 -13.03 -12.55
CA THR A 93 13.16 -14.37 -12.53
C THR A 93 14.32 -14.48 -13.51
N THR A 94 15.40 -15.15 -13.11
CA THR A 94 16.50 -15.48 -14.04
C THR A 94 16.07 -16.60 -14.97
N GLY A 95 16.29 -16.48 -16.28
CA GLY A 95 15.82 -17.41 -17.33
C GLY A 95 16.41 -18.83 -17.34
N GLY A 96 16.73 -19.40 -16.18
CA GLY A 96 17.17 -20.77 -16.00
C GLY A 96 15.99 -21.70 -15.70
N GLY A 97 15.16 -21.97 -16.70
CA GLY A 97 14.20 -23.07 -16.61
C GLY A 97 14.91 -24.43 -16.56
N ARG A 98 14.77 -25.17 -15.46
CA ARG A 98 14.70 -26.65 -15.44
C ARG A 98 13.72 -27.04 -14.31
N VAL A 99 12.52 -27.47 -14.69
CA VAL A 99 12.05 -28.88 -14.74
C VAL A 99 11.83 -29.45 -13.34
N GLY A 100 10.59 -29.88 -13.10
CA GLY A 100 10.12 -30.35 -11.81
C GLY A 100 10.98 -31.42 -11.14
N LEU A 101 10.84 -31.46 -9.82
CA LEU A 101 10.87 -32.65 -8.99
C LEU A 101 9.63 -32.60 -8.10
#